data_AF-A0A8J5JAR5-F1
#
_entry.id   AF-A0A8J5JAR5-F1
#
_cell.length_a   1.000
_cell.length_b   1.000
_cell.length_c   1.000
_cell.angle_alpha   90.00
_cell.angle_beta   90.00
_cell.angle_gamma   90.00
#
_symmetry.space_group_name_H-M   'P 1'
#
loop_
_entity.id
_entity.type
_entity.pdbx_description
1 polymer ?
#
loop_
_entity_poly.entity_id
_entity_poly.type
_entity_poly.pdbx_seq_one_letter_code
_entity_poly.pdbx_strand_id
1 'polypeptide(L)'
;MLFQRLHVVKAGGKLDDNPEFIQWLQYAIKYRDKLVSDSQTLKFQMKEMGSQNEFTFGTLFQSIKGIRDVAELATNFQTYLFQKWIGDKLSPKRIEGILGNPDPIDFSRLKKSNPKCRIFGRVHHVFCSTETWEGSAEGIENFFRWQRPFCCT
;
A
#
# COMPACT_ATOMS: atom_id res chain seq x y z
N MET A 1 -13.41 2.39 25.75
CA MET A 1 -12.79 3.25 24.71
C MET A 1 -12.79 2.50 23.39
N LEU A 2 -13.29 3.10 22.31
CA LEU A 2 -13.51 2.42 21.01
C LEU A 2 -12.21 1.84 20.41
N PHE A 3 -11.06 2.44 20.75
CA PHE A 3 -9.72 2.01 20.33
C PHE A 3 -9.31 0.60 20.78
N GLN A 4 -9.83 0.09 21.90
CA GLN A 4 -9.51 -1.27 22.38
C GLN A 4 -10.21 -2.38 21.57
N ARG A 5 -11.26 -2.07 20.80
CA ARG A 5 -11.91 -3.06 19.92
C ARG A 5 -11.09 -3.39 18.68
N LEU A 6 -10.06 -2.62 18.33
CA LEU A 6 -9.14 -2.96 17.23
C LEU A 6 -8.37 -4.27 17.49
N HIS A 7 -8.22 -4.72 18.73
CA HIS A 7 -7.68 -6.05 19.01
C HIS A 7 -8.51 -7.17 18.35
N VAL A 8 -9.80 -6.94 18.05
CA VAL A 8 -10.66 -7.91 17.35
C VAL A 8 -10.30 -8.04 15.87
N VAL A 9 -9.72 -6.99 15.28
CA VAL A 9 -9.29 -6.95 13.88
C VAL A 9 -8.00 -7.77 13.64
N LYS A 10 -7.32 -8.22 14.71
CA LYS A 10 -6.18 -9.18 14.64
C LYS A 10 -6.59 -10.59 14.22
N ALA A 11 -7.89 -10.91 14.14
CA ALA A 11 -8.37 -12.25 13.83
C ALA A 11 -8.36 -12.54 12.32
N GLY A 12 -7.18 -12.78 11.74
CA GLY A 12 -6.95 -13.71 10.61
C GLY A 12 -7.80 -13.61 9.33
N GLY A 13 -8.54 -12.54 9.11
CA GLY A 13 -9.45 -12.34 7.97
C GLY A 13 -9.07 -11.16 7.08
N LYS A 14 -9.63 -11.15 5.87
CA LYS A 14 -9.54 -10.01 4.93
C LYS A 14 -10.19 -8.77 5.54
N LEU A 15 -9.39 -7.75 5.83
CA LEU A 15 -9.85 -6.52 6.48
C LEU A 15 -10.69 -5.62 5.57
N ASP A 16 -10.48 -5.73 4.26
CA ASP A 16 -11.20 -5.01 3.24
C ASP A 16 -12.68 -5.40 3.13
N ASP A 17 -13.02 -6.61 3.56
CA ASP A 17 -14.39 -7.11 3.60
C ASP A 17 -14.99 -7.09 5.03
N ASN A 18 -14.28 -6.53 6.03
CA ASN A 18 -14.74 -6.48 7.42
C ASN A 18 -15.53 -5.17 7.69
N PRO A 19 -16.86 -5.24 7.92
CA PRO A 19 -17.68 -4.04 8.16
C PRO A 19 -17.28 -3.26 9.42
N GLU A 20 -16.80 -3.94 10.47
CA GLU A 20 -16.34 -3.28 11.70
C GLU A 20 -15.08 -2.45 11.46
N PHE A 21 -14.18 -2.94 10.58
CA PHE A 21 -12.98 -2.20 10.20
C PHE A 21 -13.34 -0.95 9.39
N ILE A 22 -14.26 -1.06 8.43
CA ILE A 22 -14.75 0.09 7.66
C ILE A 22 -15.44 1.11 8.56
N GLN A 23 -16.28 0.65 9.49
CA GLN A 23 -16.95 1.51 10.46
C GLN A 23 -15.95 2.21 11.38
N TRP A 24 -14.88 1.52 11.77
CA TRP A 24 -13.79 2.12 12.52
C TRP A 24 -13.07 3.20 11.71
N LEU A 25 -12.80 2.99 10.42
CA LEU A 25 -12.20 4.01 9.54
C LEU A 25 -13.12 5.24 9.43
N GLN A 26 -14.43 5.04 9.22
CA GLN A 26 -15.41 6.12 9.18
C GLN A 26 -15.45 6.90 10.51
N TYR A 27 -15.39 6.19 11.64
CA TYR A 27 -15.29 6.81 12.95
C TYR A 27 -14.01 7.62 13.09
N ALA A 28 -12.86 7.07 12.69
CA ALA A 28 -11.58 7.77 12.72
C ALA A 28 -11.60 9.04 11.87
N ILE A 29 -12.21 9.01 10.68
CA ILE A 29 -12.40 10.19 9.83
C ILE A 29 -13.27 11.24 10.53
N LYS A 30 -14.37 10.82 11.16
CA LYS A 30 -15.34 11.70 11.79
C LYS A 30 -14.84 12.35 13.08
N TYR A 31 -14.04 11.63 13.86
CA TYR A 31 -13.66 12.03 15.22
C TYR A 31 -12.17 12.30 15.41
N ARG A 32 -11.34 12.17 14.37
CA ARG A 32 -9.99 12.70 14.43
C ARG A 32 -10.04 14.21 14.60
N ASP A 33 -9.24 14.72 15.52
CA ASP A 33 -8.96 16.15 15.57
C ASP A 33 -8.35 16.57 14.23
N LYS A 34 -8.63 17.80 13.77
CA LYS A 34 -8.02 18.37 12.56
C LYS A 34 -6.49 18.40 12.65
N LEU A 35 -5.94 18.27 13.85
CA LEU A 35 -4.52 18.18 14.13
C LEU A 35 -3.89 16.81 13.82
N VAL A 36 -4.69 15.75 13.71
CA VAL A 36 -4.17 14.40 13.40
C VAL A 36 -4.17 14.19 11.89
N SER A 37 -2.97 14.14 11.32
CA SER A 37 -2.80 13.91 9.89
C SER A 37 -3.04 12.44 9.51
N ASP A 38 -3.41 12.21 8.25
CA ASP A 38 -3.55 10.88 7.65
C ASP A 38 -2.29 10.03 7.83
N SER A 39 -1.09 10.63 7.74
CA SER A 39 0.17 9.92 7.93
C SER A 39 0.39 9.46 9.38
N GLN A 40 -0.07 10.25 10.36
CA GLN A 40 -0.07 9.84 11.77
C GLN A 40 -1.09 8.72 12.01
N THR A 41 -2.27 8.80 11.40
CA THR A 41 -3.27 7.71 11.48
C THR A 41 -2.73 6.41 10.88
N LEU A 42 -2.07 6.47 9.72
CA LEU A 42 -1.44 5.31 9.09
C LEU A 42 -0.35 4.70 9.99
N LYS A 43 0.56 5.53 10.55
CA LYS A 43 1.63 5.06 11.44
C LYS A 43 1.05 4.33 12.67
N PHE A 44 -0.01 4.87 13.25
CA PHE A 44 -0.74 4.21 14.33
C PHE A 44 -1.31 2.87 13.88
N GLN A 45 -1.99 2.82 12.73
CA GLN A 45 -2.55 1.59 12.18
C GLN A 45 -1.49 0.50 11.97
N MET A 46 -0.36 0.85 11.36
CA MET A 46 0.74 -0.06 11.09
C MET A 46 1.33 -0.61 12.39
N LYS A 47 1.45 0.23 13.43
CA LYS A 47 1.89 -0.19 14.75
C LYS A 47 0.94 -1.21 15.39
N GLU A 48 -0.36 -0.94 15.36
CA GLU A 48 -1.37 -1.80 16.01
C GLU A 48 -1.60 -3.13 15.29
N MET A 49 -1.57 -3.12 13.96
CA MET A 49 -1.73 -4.33 13.12
C MET A 49 -0.43 -5.11 12.93
N GLY A 50 0.71 -4.55 13.34
CA GLY A 50 2.03 -5.13 13.15
C GLY A 50 2.65 -4.72 11.81
N SER A 51 3.72 -3.92 11.87
CA SER A 51 4.42 -3.37 10.71
C SER A 51 5.05 -4.42 9.79
N GLN A 52 5.07 -5.70 10.19
CA GLN A 52 5.71 -6.79 9.44
C GLN A 52 4.91 -7.21 8.20
N ASN A 53 3.71 -6.67 7.98
CA ASN A 53 2.83 -7.06 6.90
C ASN A 53 2.54 -5.93 5.89
N GLU A 54 3.62 -5.28 5.41
CA GLU A 54 3.54 -4.17 4.43
C GLU A 54 2.74 -4.53 3.16
N PHE A 55 2.80 -5.80 2.72
CA PHE A 55 2.03 -6.26 1.57
C PHE A 55 0.53 -6.22 1.83
N THR A 56 0.09 -6.62 3.03
CA THR A 56 -1.33 -6.62 3.40
C THR A 56 -1.87 -5.20 3.44
N PHE A 57 -1.08 -4.23 3.92
CA PHE A 57 -1.48 -2.82 3.88
C PHE A 57 -1.64 -2.31 2.44
N GLY A 58 -0.70 -2.64 1.55
CA GLY A 58 -0.78 -2.26 0.14
C GLY A 58 -2.05 -2.77 -0.53
N THR A 59 -2.40 -4.05 -0.31
CA THR A 59 -3.63 -4.65 -0.86
C THR A 59 -4.89 -4.13 -0.18
N LEU A 60 -4.89 -3.99 1.15
CA LEU A 60 -6.01 -3.49 1.93
C LEU A 60 -6.44 -2.11 1.44
N PHE A 61 -5.51 -1.17 1.39
CA PHE A 61 -5.81 0.20 0.95
C PHE A 61 -6.26 0.25 -0.50
N GLN A 62 -5.74 -0.63 -1.36
CA GLN A 62 -6.20 -0.73 -2.73
C GLN A 62 -7.66 -1.23 -2.84
N SER A 63 -8.07 -2.17 -2.00
CA SER A 63 -9.43 -2.72 -2.00
C SER A 63 -10.46 -1.71 -1.48
N ILE A 64 -10.17 -1.05 -0.36
CA ILE A 64 -11.14 -0.14 0.29
C ILE A 64 -11.29 1.21 -0.43
N LYS A 65 -10.45 1.51 -1.43
CA LYS A 65 -10.61 2.69 -2.30
C LYS A 65 -11.92 2.71 -3.09
N GLY A 66 -12.58 1.56 -3.24
CA GLY A 66 -13.92 1.49 -3.84
C GLY A 66 -15.04 1.98 -2.92
N ILE A 67 -14.78 2.17 -1.63
CA ILE A 67 -15.78 2.54 -0.63
C ILE A 67 -15.79 4.07 -0.49
N ARG A 68 -16.87 4.70 -0.92
CA ARG A 68 -17.00 6.16 -1.05
C ARG A 68 -16.51 6.94 0.18
N ASP A 69 -16.93 6.54 1.38
CA ASP A 69 -16.69 7.30 2.61
C ASP A 69 -15.24 7.21 3.14
N VAL A 70 -14.46 6.24 2.66
CA VAL A 70 -13.07 6.01 3.09
C VAL A 70 -12.08 6.10 1.93
N ALA A 71 -12.55 6.37 0.71
CA ALA A 71 -11.74 6.35 -0.50
C ALA A 71 -10.57 7.35 -0.46
N GLU A 72 -10.80 8.55 0.06
CA GLU A 72 -9.78 9.58 0.21
C GLU A 72 -8.71 9.15 1.21
N LEU A 73 -9.12 8.72 2.41
CA LEU A 73 -8.21 8.21 3.45
C LEU A 73 -7.37 7.04 2.93
N ALA A 74 -8.00 6.09 2.23
CA ALA A 74 -7.31 4.94 1.66
C ALA A 74 -6.31 5.32 0.55
N THR A 75 -6.65 6.34 -0.25
CA THR A 75 -5.74 6.90 -1.24
C THR A 75 -4.53 7.55 -0.57
N ASN A 76 -4.75 8.33 0.49
CA ASN A 76 -3.69 8.98 1.24
C ASN A 76 -2.79 7.95 1.93
N PHE A 77 -3.37 6.93 2.57
CA PHE A 77 -2.62 5.83 3.18
C PHE A 77 -1.73 5.11 2.16
N GLN A 78 -2.26 4.80 0.98
CA GLN A 78 -1.51 4.17 -0.09
C GLN A 78 -0.35 5.07 -0.57
N THR A 79 -0.59 6.38 -0.72
CA THR A 79 0.45 7.36 -1.09
C THR A 79 1.56 7.42 -0.04
N TYR A 80 1.21 7.50 1.25
CA TYR A 80 2.21 7.52 2.33
C TYR A 80 3.01 6.22 2.43
N LEU A 81 2.38 5.07 2.18
CA LEU A 81 3.08 3.79 2.12
C LEU A 81 4.13 3.80 0.99
N PHE A 82 3.78 4.34 -0.18
CA PHE A 82 4.72 4.42 -1.31
C PHE A 82 5.85 5.41 -1.03
N GLN A 83 5.54 6.57 -0.46
CA GLN A 83 6.55 7.54 -0.02
C GLN A 83 7.49 6.95 1.02
N LYS A 84 6.97 6.16 1.97
CA LYS A 84 7.80 5.40 2.92
C LYS A 84 8.73 4.44 2.19
N TRP A 85 8.23 3.63 1.27
CA TRP A 85 9.07 2.70 0.50
C TRP A 85 10.17 3.39 -0.29
N ILE A 86 9.86 4.55 -0.89
CA ILE A 86 10.84 5.38 -1.59
C ILE A 86 11.88 5.95 -0.61
N GLY A 87 11.44 6.51 0.52
CA GLY A 87 12.31 7.07 1.55
C GLY A 87 13.22 6.02 2.19
N ASP A 88 12.73 4.81 2.37
CA ASP A 88 13.48 3.63 2.83
C ASP A 88 14.39 3.04 1.74
N LYS A 89 14.42 3.64 0.54
CA LYS A 89 15.21 3.24 -0.62
C LYS A 89 14.95 1.78 -1.03
N LEU A 90 13.71 1.31 -0.93
CA LEU A 90 13.36 -0.02 -1.41
C LEU A 90 13.52 -0.07 -2.93
N SER A 91 14.24 -1.09 -3.41
CA SER A 91 14.30 -1.35 -4.84
C SER A 91 12.95 -1.86 -5.35
N PRO A 92 12.62 -1.62 -6.62
CA PRO A 92 11.42 -2.17 -7.28
C PRO A 92 11.30 -3.69 -7.10
N LYS A 93 12.41 -4.43 -7.22
CA LYS A 93 12.47 -5.88 -6.98
C LYS A 93 12.10 -6.26 -5.54
N ARG A 94 12.46 -5.44 -4.55
CA ARG A 94 12.08 -5.68 -3.15
C ARG A 94 10.59 -5.44 -2.93
N ILE A 95 10.03 -4.40 -3.55
CA ILE A 95 8.58 -4.11 -3.50
C ILE A 95 7.79 -5.23 -4.19
N GLU A 96 8.29 -5.74 -5.32
CA GLU A 96 7.73 -6.93 -5.98
C GLU A 96 7.67 -8.12 -5.03
N GLY A 97 8.78 -8.41 -4.33
CA GLY A 97 8.85 -9.47 -3.33
C GLY A 97 7.91 -9.25 -2.14
N ILE A 98 7.73 -8.01 -1.69
CA ILE A 98 6.74 -7.66 -0.65
C ILE A 98 5.34 -7.99 -1.16
N LEU A 99 4.94 -7.44 -2.31
CA LEU A 99 3.61 -7.64 -2.88
C LEU A 99 3.34 -9.11 -3.27
N GLY A 100 4.39 -9.86 -3.59
CA GLY A 100 4.40 -11.30 -3.83
C GLY A 100 4.40 -12.16 -2.56
N ASN A 101 4.15 -11.62 -1.37
CA ASN A 101 3.96 -12.43 -0.17
C ASN A 101 2.45 -12.76 0.01
N PRO A 102 2.08 -13.93 0.59
CA PRO A 102 2.94 -15.05 0.99
C PRO A 102 3.45 -15.92 -0.17
N ASP A 103 2.77 -15.89 -1.32
CA ASP A 103 3.10 -16.72 -2.47
C ASP A 103 3.76 -15.90 -3.56
N PRO A 104 5.04 -16.17 -3.93
CA PRO A 104 5.74 -15.44 -4.97
C PRO A 104 4.92 -15.37 -6.26
N ILE A 105 4.75 -14.15 -6.79
CA ILE A 105 3.94 -13.92 -7.98
C ILE A 105 4.82 -13.45 -9.11
N ASP A 106 4.68 -14.10 -10.26
CA ASP A 106 5.19 -13.58 -11.52
C ASP A 106 4.24 -12.47 -12.01
N PHE A 107 4.59 -11.22 -11.73
CA PHE A 107 3.78 -10.08 -12.13
C PHE A 107 3.62 -9.99 -13.66
N SER A 108 4.51 -10.62 -14.46
CA SER A 108 4.46 -10.55 -15.95
C SER A 108 3.28 -11.33 -16.51
N ARG A 109 2.76 -12.30 -15.73
CA ARG A 109 1.65 -13.18 -16.09
C ARG A 109 0.31 -12.72 -15.51
N LEU A 110 0.33 -11.71 -14.64
CA LEU A 110 -0.87 -11.21 -14.00
C LEU A 110 -1.67 -10.31 -14.94
N LYS A 111 -3.00 -10.45 -14.90
CA LYS A 111 -3.91 -9.50 -15.57
C LYS A 111 -3.74 -8.11 -14.96
N LYS A 112 -3.76 -7.05 -15.79
CA LYS A 112 -3.69 -5.64 -15.34
C LYS A 112 -4.79 -5.26 -14.33
N SER A 113 -5.92 -5.96 -14.33
CA SER A 113 -7.00 -5.76 -13.35
C SER A 113 -6.65 -6.29 -11.95
N ASN A 114 -5.61 -7.11 -11.81
CA ASN A 114 -5.18 -7.65 -10.53
C ASN A 114 -4.74 -6.49 -9.59
N PRO A 115 -5.27 -6.43 -8.36
CA PRO A 115 -4.91 -5.38 -7.40
C PRO A 115 -3.40 -5.25 -7.16
N LYS A 116 -2.65 -6.36 -7.12
CA LYS A 116 -1.20 -6.35 -6.91
C LYS A 116 -0.47 -5.72 -8.11
N CYS A 117 -0.89 -6.00 -9.34
CA CYS A 117 -0.38 -5.31 -10.53
C CYS A 117 -0.69 -3.81 -10.51
N ARG A 118 -1.89 -3.42 -10.10
CA ARG A 118 -2.28 -2.01 -10.01
C ARG A 118 -1.44 -1.25 -8.99
N ILE A 119 -1.20 -1.87 -7.82
CA ILE A 119 -0.35 -1.30 -6.77
C ILE A 119 1.07 -1.16 -7.29
N PHE A 120 1.64 -2.24 -7.84
CA PHE A 120 3.00 -2.24 -8.38
C PHE A 120 3.17 -1.15 -9.45
N GLY A 121 2.27 -1.07 -10.44
CA GLY A 121 2.30 -0.04 -11.47
C GLY A 121 2.21 1.39 -10.91
N ARG A 122 1.39 1.62 -9.88
CA ARG A 122 1.32 2.94 -9.22
C ARG A 122 2.60 3.30 -8.48
N VAL A 123 3.18 2.36 -7.73
CA VAL A 123 4.46 2.57 -7.04
C VAL A 123 5.53 2.94 -8.06
N HIS A 124 5.62 2.18 -9.15
CA HIS A 124 6.53 2.48 -10.26
C HIS A 124 6.35 3.90 -10.83
N HIS A 125 5.12 4.33 -11.06
CA HIS A 125 4.84 5.68 -11.52
C HIS A 125 5.36 6.74 -10.53
N VAL A 126 5.14 6.55 -9.24
CA VAL A 126 5.66 7.47 -8.21
C VAL A 126 7.18 7.48 -8.21
N PHE A 127 7.83 6.31 -8.24
CA PHE A 127 9.30 6.20 -8.33
C PHE A 127 9.88 6.93 -9.55
N CYS A 128 9.24 6.83 -10.72
CA CYS A 128 9.71 7.51 -11.93
C CYS A 128 9.52 9.03 -11.87
N SER A 129 8.48 9.49 -11.16
CA SER A 129 8.20 10.93 -11.00
C SER A 129 9.06 11.61 -9.92
N THR A 130 9.63 10.84 -9.00
CA THR A 130 10.54 11.34 -7.97
C THR A 130 11.97 11.14 -8.46
N GLU A 131 12.67 12.21 -8.85
CA GLU A 131 14.08 12.19 -9.35
C GLU A 131 15.12 11.67 -8.32
N THR A 132 14.69 11.09 -7.20
CA THR A 132 15.51 10.77 -6.03
C THR A 132 16.12 9.36 -6.05
N TRP A 133 15.94 8.56 -7.11
CA TRP A 133 16.55 7.24 -7.19
C TRP A 133 17.96 7.29 -7.82
N GLU A 134 18.97 7.45 -6.96
CA GLU A 134 20.40 7.27 -7.29
C GLU A 134 20.76 5.78 -7.45
N GLY A 135 20.03 5.05 -8.29
CA GLY A 135 20.44 3.69 -8.69
C GLY A 135 21.59 3.75 -9.69
N SER A 136 22.51 2.77 -9.64
CA SER A 136 23.55 2.63 -10.66
C SER A 136 22.94 2.58 -12.06
N ALA A 137 23.65 3.10 -13.08
CA ALA A 137 23.19 3.09 -14.47
C ALA A 137 22.77 1.67 -14.95
N GLU A 138 23.43 0.64 -14.44
CA GLU A 138 23.09 -0.78 -14.68
C GLU A 138 21.80 -1.22 -13.97
N GLY A 139 21.51 -0.67 -12.78
CA GLY A 139 20.23 -0.84 -12.09
C GLY A 139 19.08 -0.12 -12.80
N ILE A 140 19.35 1.05 -13.38
CA ILE A 140 18.41 1.83 -14.20
C ILE A 140 18.12 1.11 -15.53
N GLU A 141 19.14 0.64 -16.24
CA GLU A 141 18.95 -0.12 -17.49
C GLU A 141 18.27 -1.47 -17.26
N ASN A 142 18.65 -2.23 -16.22
CA ASN A 142 17.96 -3.47 -15.86
C ASN A 142 16.52 -3.20 -15.42
N PHE A 143 16.25 -2.07 -14.76
CA PHE A 143 14.91 -1.61 -14.42
C PHE A 143 14.07 -1.27 -15.66
N PHE A 144 14.61 -0.52 -16.63
CA PHE A 144 13.92 -0.21 -17.89
C PHE A 144 13.77 -1.45 -18.80
N ARG A 145 14.73 -2.39 -18.77
CA ARG A 145 14.65 -3.66 -19.49
C ARG A 145 13.56 -4.57 -18.88
N TRP A 146 13.42 -4.58 -17.56
CA TRP A 146 12.30 -5.20 -16.84
C TRP A 146 10.98 -4.45 -17.01
N GLN A 147 10.97 -3.17 -17.39
CA GLN A 147 9.74 -2.41 -17.63
C GLN A 147 9.05 -2.77 -18.96
N ARG A 148 9.74 -3.29 -19.99
CA ARG A 148 9.09 -3.52 -21.30
C ARG A 148 7.85 -4.42 -21.28
N PRO A 149 7.76 -5.46 -20.43
CA PRO A 149 6.53 -6.25 -20.27
C PRO A 149 5.46 -5.60 -19.37
N PHE A 150 5.81 -4.60 -18.56
CA PHE A 150 5.00 -4.08 -17.45
C PHE A 150 4.58 -2.62 -17.60
N CYS A 151 5.29 -1.86 -18.43
CA CYS A 151 4.78 -0.64 -19.06
C CYS A 151 3.63 -1.06 -19.95
N CYS A 152 2.45 -0.97 -19.37
CA CYS A 152 1.16 -1.16 -19.99
C CYS A 152 1.12 -0.56 -21.42
N THR A 153 1.14 -1.41 -22.45
CA THR A 153 0.42 -1.14 -23.70
C THR A 153 -1.06 -1.41 -23.46
#